data_AF-A0A644Z3D4-F1
#
_entry.id   AF-A0A644Z3D4-F1
#
_cell.length_a   1.000
_cell.length_b   1.000
_cell.length_c   1.000
_cell.angle_alpha   90.00
_cell.angle_beta   90.00
_cell.angle_gamma   90.00
#
_symmetry.space_group_name_H-M   'P 1'
#
loop_
_entity.id
_entity.type
_entity.pdbx_description
1 polymer ?
#
loop_
_entity_poly.entity_id
_entity_poly.type
_entity_poly.pdbx_seq_one_letter_code
_entity_poly.pdbx_strand_id
1 'polypeptide(L)'
;MKREIFKRIGAILTAVVLIFVFGCTKSAPVKQSVETEQPQAQTEASEFTGYSGVYHADGTNETVENASYATSTANENAVLLNNGGIVALNNADVNKLGDAEGDFADGRNAAIVAVKGGALTMTGGSITTNGLGAYGIFVSGGDASFVGDGTYLSTSGASSAGIAAVDGAAVVFSNGTIATEGENSPCLLLSGGGVTLVNMKLSAKSVPLVYAPSGDSRLMLEGTALSAAPVIDEFATLWLELKNASSLIGTFGESLPARASVSLDAASTWTLDADAYVTVFLNADTTNANIVSNGYSIYYDSNAPENEPLGGQSYALPGGGYLVPLI
;
A
#
# COMPACT_ATOMS: atom_id res chain seq x y z
N MET A 1 42.79 25.67 0.42
CA MET A 1 41.44 25.81 -0.19
C MET A 1 40.87 24.41 -0.43
N LYS A 2 40.39 23.73 0.62
CA LYS A 2 39.78 22.38 0.61
C LYS A 2 39.46 21.97 2.06
N ARG A 3 38.41 22.55 2.66
CA ARG A 3 37.83 22.04 3.93
C ARG A 3 36.43 22.58 4.29
N GLU A 4 35.68 23.14 3.34
CA GLU A 4 34.36 23.74 3.63
C GLU A 4 33.26 23.33 2.63
N ILE A 5 33.45 22.29 1.82
CA ILE A 5 32.43 21.81 0.85
C ILE A 5 31.69 20.55 1.35
N PHE A 6 32.17 19.89 2.41
CA PHE A 6 31.55 18.66 2.94
C PHE A 6 30.45 18.87 4.00
N LYS A 7 30.01 20.12 4.25
CA LYS A 7 29.00 20.43 5.28
C LYS A 7 27.59 20.74 4.75
N ARG A 8 27.30 20.51 3.47
CA ARG A 8 25.99 20.84 2.88
C ARG A 8 25.30 19.71 2.08
N ILE A 9 25.79 18.47 2.17
CA ILE A 9 25.16 17.32 1.50
C ILE A 9 24.45 16.37 2.50
N GLY A 10 24.67 16.52 3.82
CA GLY A 10 24.09 15.66 4.85
C GLY A 10 22.74 16.12 5.44
N ALA A 11 21.90 16.85 4.69
CA ALA A 11 20.64 17.42 5.20
C ALA A 11 19.40 17.07 4.36
N ILE A 12 19.47 16.08 3.47
CA ILE A 12 18.34 15.60 2.66
C ILE A 12 18.09 14.11 2.89
N LEU A 13 18.19 13.65 4.14
CA LEU A 13 17.77 12.29 4.52
C LEU A 13 16.79 12.31 5.70
N THR A 14 16.15 13.45 5.95
CA THR A 14 15.27 13.63 7.10
C THR A 14 13.94 14.21 6.63
N ALA A 15 12.87 13.47 6.94
CA ALA A 15 11.47 13.85 6.86
C ALA A 15 10.81 13.85 5.47
N VAL A 16 10.46 12.65 4.99
CA VAL A 16 9.05 12.37 4.62
C VAL A 16 8.63 11.07 5.30
N VAL A 17 8.68 11.04 6.63
CA VAL A 17 7.67 10.28 7.37
C VAL A 17 6.49 11.23 7.44
N LEU A 18 5.51 11.03 6.55
CA LEU A 18 4.19 11.63 6.72
C LEU A 18 3.65 11.07 8.04
N ILE A 19 3.83 11.84 9.11
CA ILE A 19 3.09 11.64 10.34
C ILE A 19 1.62 11.82 9.94
N PHE A 20 0.87 10.72 9.92
CA PHE A 20 -0.59 10.78 9.92
C PHE A 20 -1.02 11.44 11.24
N VAL A 21 -1.09 12.77 11.25
CA VAL A 21 -1.82 13.50 12.28
C VAL A 21 -3.27 13.51 11.85
N PHE A 22 -4.04 12.49 12.23
CA PHE A 22 -5.50 12.53 12.14
C PHE A 22 -6.11 12.09 13.47
N GLY A 23 -6.54 13.10 14.22
CA GLY A 23 -7.56 13.10 15.29
C GLY A 23 -7.69 11.87 16.19
N CYS A 24 -7.09 11.92 17.38
CA CYS A 24 -7.66 11.24 18.54
C CYS A 24 -9.02 11.90 18.89
N THR A 25 -10.14 11.33 18.43
CA THR A 25 -11.42 11.58 19.08
C THR A 25 -11.48 10.74 20.35
N LYS A 26 -11.23 11.42 21.47
CA LYS A 26 -11.50 10.89 22.81
C LYS A 26 -12.99 10.57 22.93
N SER A 27 -13.32 9.29 23.03
CA SER A 27 -14.53 8.84 23.73
C SER A 27 -14.09 8.20 25.05
N ALA A 28 -14.47 8.82 26.16
CA ALA A 28 -14.23 8.30 27.49
C ALA A 28 -15.11 7.04 27.71
N PRO A 29 -14.57 5.93 28.24
CA PRO A 29 -15.39 4.75 28.49
C PRO A 29 -16.16 4.90 29.81
N VAL A 30 -17.46 4.62 29.73
CA VAL A 30 -18.32 4.34 30.89
C VAL A 30 -17.87 3.02 31.51
N LYS A 31 -17.67 3.01 32.83
CA LYS A 31 -17.27 1.83 33.61
C LYS A 31 -18.39 0.78 33.62
N GLN A 32 -18.09 -0.40 33.10
CA GLN A 32 -18.69 -1.65 33.57
C GLN A 32 -17.61 -2.73 33.67
N SER A 33 -17.50 -3.30 34.86
CA SER A 33 -16.51 -4.30 35.26
C SER A 33 -16.90 -5.69 34.77
N VAL A 34 -16.04 -6.31 33.98
CA VAL A 34 -16.04 -7.75 33.72
C VAL A 34 -14.61 -8.27 33.91
N GLU A 35 -14.50 -9.42 34.55
CA GLU A 35 -13.27 -10.09 34.99
C GLU A 35 -12.20 -10.21 33.89
N THR A 36 -10.97 -9.93 34.28
CA THR A 36 -9.75 -10.00 33.48
C THR A 36 -9.32 -11.45 33.26
N GLU A 37 -9.51 -11.97 32.05
CA GLU A 37 -8.53 -12.88 31.46
C GLU A 37 -7.44 -12.03 30.79
N GLN A 38 -6.21 -12.24 31.23
CA GLN A 38 -5.02 -11.49 30.85
C GLN A 38 -4.56 -11.97 29.46
N PRO A 39 -4.58 -11.15 28.39
CA PRO A 39 -4.00 -11.55 27.12
C PRO A 39 -2.48 -11.62 27.27
N GLN A 40 -1.97 -12.82 27.10
CA GLN A 40 -0.56 -13.14 27.08
C GLN A 40 0.09 -12.36 25.93
N ALA A 41 1.03 -11.47 26.25
CA ALA A 41 1.87 -10.80 25.27
C ALA A 41 2.58 -11.85 24.41
N GLN A 42 2.11 -12.06 23.19
CA GLN A 42 2.85 -12.81 22.19
C GLN A 42 4.02 -11.95 21.73
N THR A 43 5.19 -12.44 22.08
CA THR A 43 6.51 -11.88 21.83
C THR A 43 6.75 -11.66 20.33
N GLU A 44 6.84 -10.41 19.87
CA GLU A 44 7.24 -10.00 18.51
C GLU A 44 8.64 -10.49 18.09
N ALA A 45 9.42 -11.05 19.02
CA ALA A 45 10.80 -11.50 18.77
C ALA A 45 10.90 -12.72 17.82
N SER A 46 9.82 -13.45 17.55
CA SER A 46 9.84 -14.72 16.81
C SER A 46 9.43 -14.62 15.32
N GLU A 47 8.93 -13.47 14.87
CA GLU A 47 8.58 -13.24 13.47
C GLU A 47 9.85 -12.89 12.66
N PHE A 48 9.94 -13.31 11.41
CA PHE A 48 11.08 -13.08 10.51
C PHE A 48 12.42 -13.72 10.92
N THR A 49 12.41 -14.98 11.36
CA THR A 49 13.65 -15.78 11.51
C THR A 49 14.00 -16.50 10.19
N GLY A 50 15.29 -16.69 9.92
CA GLY A 50 15.75 -17.42 8.72
C GLY A 50 15.80 -16.61 7.42
N TYR A 51 15.65 -15.29 7.49
CA TYR A 51 15.85 -14.41 6.34
C TYR A 51 17.34 -14.27 6.04
N SER A 52 17.66 -14.17 4.77
CA SER A 52 19.02 -13.93 4.29
C SER A 52 18.96 -13.01 3.08
N GLY A 53 20.00 -12.21 2.88
CA GLY A 53 20.10 -11.36 1.71
C GLY A 53 21.53 -11.14 1.25
N VAL A 54 21.70 -10.95 -0.06
CA VAL A 54 23.01 -10.63 -0.66
C VAL A 54 23.58 -9.35 -0.05
N TYR A 55 22.73 -8.34 0.06
CA TYR A 55 22.97 -7.18 0.91
C TYR A 55 22.04 -7.24 2.11
N HIS A 56 22.60 -7.06 3.30
CA HIS A 56 21.89 -7.17 4.56
C HIS A 56 22.26 -6.00 5.47
N ALA A 57 21.31 -5.09 5.68
CA ALA A 57 21.41 -4.02 6.66
C ALA A 57 20.73 -4.43 7.97
N ASP A 58 21.52 -4.74 8.99
CA ASP A 58 21.08 -5.18 10.31
C ASP A 58 21.42 -4.09 11.35
N GLY A 59 20.46 -3.20 11.61
CA GLY A 59 20.65 -2.05 12.49
C GLY A 59 21.69 -1.01 12.02
N THR A 60 22.12 -1.09 10.77
CA THR A 60 23.10 -0.19 10.14
C THR A 60 22.44 0.87 9.27
N ASN A 61 23.07 2.05 9.17
CA ASN A 61 22.58 3.16 8.35
C ASN A 61 23.56 3.50 7.24
N GLU A 62 23.14 3.38 5.98
CA GLU A 62 24.03 3.54 4.82
C GLU A 62 23.38 4.30 3.65
N THR A 63 24.23 4.85 2.78
CA THR A 63 23.84 5.38 1.48
C THR A 63 24.77 4.81 0.43
N VAL A 64 24.20 4.20 -0.62
CA VAL A 64 24.94 3.48 -1.65
C VAL A 64 24.51 4.00 -3.03
N GLU A 65 25.50 4.24 -3.88
CA GLU A 65 25.34 4.78 -5.23
C GLU A 65 25.65 3.70 -6.27
N ASN A 66 24.83 3.58 -7.30
CA ASN A 66 25.06 2.73 -8.48
C ASN A 66 25.37 1.26 -8.14
N ALA A 67 24.70 0.72 -7.13
CA ALA A 67 24.87 -0.67 -6.72
C ALA A 67 24.06 -1.63 -7.60
N SER A 68 24.52 -2.88 -7.68
CA SER A 68 23.78 -3.97 -8.30
C SER A 68 23.73 -5.14 -7.33
N TYR A 69 22.53 -5.56 -6.95
CA TYR A 69 22.29 -6.73 -6.09
C TYR A 69 21.48 -7.75 -6.86
N ALA A 70 21.93 -9.00 -6.89
CA ALA A 70 21.23 -10.06 -7.61
C ALA A 70 21.38 -11.40 -6.91
N THR A 71 20.30 -12.17 -6.87
CA THR A 71 20.36 -13.57 -6.42
C THR A 71 19.43 -14.48 -7.21
N SER A 72 19.89 -15.70 -7.45
CA SER A 72 19.12 -16.83 -7.97
C SER A 72 18.87 -17.90 -6.92
N THR A 73 19.33 -17.70 -5.68
CA THR A 73 19.12 -18.64 -4.58
C THR A 73 17.65 -18.59 -4.15
N ALA A 74 17.06 -19.76 -3.87
CA ALA A 74 15.70 -19.83 -3.32
C ALA A 74 15.67 -19.19 -1.92
N ASN A 75 14.65 -18.38 -1.65
CA ASN A 75 14.40 -17.77 -0.34
C ASN A 75 15.56 -16.90 0.22
N GLU A 76 16.37 -16.32 -0.68
CA GLU A 76 17.36 -15.31 -0.37
C GLU A 76 16.94 -14.00 -1.03
N ASN A 77 16.92 -12.90 -0.27
CA ASN A 77 16.61 -11.58 -0.79
C ASN A 77 17.84 -11.00 -1.52
N ALA A 78 17.61 -10.11 -2.48
CA ALA A 78 18.73 -9.32 -3.00
C ALA A 78 19.14 -8.24 -1.99
N VAL A 79 18.15 -7.61 -1.34
CA VAL A 79 18.34 -6.59 -0.31
C VAL A 79 17.42 -6.92 0.87
N LEU A 80 18.02 -7.09 2.05
CA LEU A 80 17.33 -7.33 3.33
C LEU A 80 17.64 -6.20 4.30
N LEU A 81 16.61 -5.55 4.83
CA LEU A 81 16.71 -4.56 5.89
C LEU A 81 15.95 -5.08 7.11
N ASN A 82 16.66 -5.24 8.23
CA ASN A 82 16.08 -5.69 9.48
C ASN A 82 16.66 -4.98 10.71
N ASN A 83 16.01 -5.15 11.85
CA ASN A 83 16.43 -4.66 13.16
C ASN A 83 16.82 -3.16 13.16
N GLY A 84 16.03 -2.33 12.48
CA GLY A 84 16.28 -0.89 12.36
C GLY A 84 17.33 -0.48 11.33
N GLY A 85 17.72 -1.37 10.41
CA GLY A 85 18.62 -1.03 9.30
C GLY A 85 17.98 -0.02 8.34
N ILE A 86 18.68 1.09 8.05
CA ILE A 86 18.20 2.17 7.17
C ILE A 86 19.15 2.36 6.00
N VAL A 87 18.65 2.24 4.77
CA VAL A 87 19.49 2.32 3.57
C VAL A 87 18.90 3.32 2.60
N ALA A 88 19.76 4.10 1.96
CA ALA A 88 19.42 4.84 0.75
C ALA A 88 20.16 4.25 -0.45
N LEU A 89 19.44 3.79 -1.47
CA LEU A 89 19.97 3.28 -2.72
C LEU A 89 19.69 4.27 -3.86
N ASN A 90 20.76 4.86 -4.41
CA ASN A 90 20.66 5.80 -5.51
C ASN A 90 21.10 5.11 -6.80
N ASN A 91 20.19 5.04 -7.77
CA ASN A 91 20.39 4.42 -9.08
C ASN A 91 20.88 2.96 -8.99
N ALA A 92 20.23 2.14 -8.16
CA ALA A 92 20.59 0.74 -7.97
C ALA A 92 19.76 -0.22 -8.85
N ASP A 93 20.35 -1.35 -9.23
CA ASP A 93 19.67 -2.45 -9.91
C ASP A 93 19.53 -3.65 -8.96
N VAL A 94 18.29 -4.07 -8.67
CA VAL A 94 17.98 -5.14 -7.73
C VAL A 94 17.25 -6.26 -8.44
N ASN A 95 17.80 -7.48 -8.45
CA ASN A 95 17.30 -8.59 -9.25
C ASN A 95 17.06 -9.86 -8.42
N LYS A 96 15.86 -10.44 -8.49
CA LYS A 96 15.53 -11.73 -7.88
C LYS A 96 15.09 -12.75 -8.93
N LEU A 97 15.99 -13.66 -9.25
CA LEU A 97 15.84 -14.57 -10.40
C LEU A 97 15.31 -15.95 -9.99
N GLY A 98 15.66 -16.40 -8.78
CA GLY A 98 15.37 -17.77 -8.32
C GLY A 98 13.93 -17.95 -7.82
N ASP A 99 13.39 -19.14 -8.07
CA ASP A 99 12.09 -19.57 -7.54
C ASP A 99 12.14 -19.72 -6.01
N ALA A 100 10.99 -19.48 -5.37
CA ALA A 100 10.80 -19.79 -3.96
C ALA A 100 10.75 -21.31 -3.73
N GLU A 101 11.16 -21.73 -2.54
CA GLU A 101 10.90 -23.08 -2.03
C GLU A 101 9.97 -23.03 -0.82
N GLY A 102 8.89 -23.82 -0.85
CA GLY A 102 7.91 -23.85 0.25
C GLY A 102 7.00 -22.62 0.26
N ASP A 103 6.58 -22.21 1.46
CA ASP A 103 5.77 -21.00 1.65
C ASP A 103 6.64 -19.74 1.52
N PHE A 104 6.16 -18.81 0.70
CA PHE A 104 6.82 -17.55 0.37
C PHE A 104 5.96 -16.33 0.71
N ALA A 105 4.79 -16.52 1.31
CA ALA A 105 3.86 -15.44 1.64
C ALA A 105 4.47 -14.40 2.59
N ASP A 106 5.49 -14.79 3.35
CA ASP A 106 6.22 -13.92 4.27
C ASP A 106 7.29 -13.05 3.58
N GLY A 107 7.50 -13.19 2.26
CA GLY A 107 8.44 -12.35 1.52
C GLY A 107 9.89 -12.81 1.57
N ARG A 108 10.19 -14.00 2.11
CA ARG A 108 11.55 -14.58 2.07
C ARG A 108 12.16 -14.70 0.68
N ASN A 109 11.33 -14.78 -0.36
CA ASN A 109 11.78 -14.83 -1.74
C ASN A 109 11.63 -13.49 -2.49
N ALA A 110 11.31 -12.39 -1.80
CA ALA A 110 11.24 -11.06 -2.41
C ALA A 110 12.62 -10.54 -2.83
N ALA A 111 12.67 -9.62 -3.79
CA ALA A 111 13.92 -8.92 -4.13
C ALA A 111 14.37 -7.99 -3.00
N ILE A 112 13.43 -7.20 -2.46
CA ILE A 112 13.66 -6.28 -1.34
C ILE A 112 12.75 -6.65 -0.18
N VAL A 113 13.32 -6.74 1.03
CA VAL A 113 12.58 -6.93 2.28
C VAL A 113 12.93 -5.84 3.28
N ALA A 114 11.91 -5.25 3.89
CA ALA A 114 12.04 -4.37 5.06
C ALA A 114 11.13 -4.85 6.19
N VAL A 115 11.72 -5.24 7.32
CA VAL A 115 11.03 -5.80 8.50
C VAL A 115 11.70 -5.33 9.79
N LYS A 116 11.06 -5.47 10.95
CA LYS A 116 11.65 -5.13 12.27
C LYS A 116 12.29 -3.73 12.28
N GLY A 117 11.56 -2.71 11.86
CA GLY A 117 12.08 -1.34 11.77
C GLY A 117 13.00 -1.04 10.58
N GLY A 118 13.19 -1.99 9.65
CA GLY A 118 13.97 -1.77 8.43
C GLY A 118 13.34 -0.69 7.53
N ALA A 119 14.16 0.19 6.96
CA ALA A 119 13.68 1.28 6.12
C ALA A 119 14.56 1.50 4.89
N LEU A 120 13.96 1.45 3.69
CA LEU A 120 14.69 1.70 2.44
C LEU A 120 14.16 2.95 1.75
N THR A 121 15.09 3.83 1.35
CA THR A 121 14.84 4.85 0.33
C THR A 121 15.53 4.44 -0.97
N MET A 122 14.82 4.46 -2.09
CA MET A 122 15.38 4.18 -3.42
C MET A 122 15.07 5.32 -4.38
N THR A 123 16.09 5.93 -4.99
CA THR A 123 15.93 6.99 -5.99
C THR A 123 16.53 6.56 -7.32
N GLY A 124 15.70 6.45 -8.35
CA GLY A 124 16.09 5.89 -9.65
C GLY A 124 16.32 4.37 -9.59
N GLY A 125 16.95 3.82 -10.63
CA GLY A 125 17.27 2.39 -10.71
C GLY A 125 16.08 1.49 -11.03
N SER A 126 16.28 0.18 -10.85
CA SER A 126 15.31 -0.85 -11.19
C SER A 126 15.23 -1.99 -10.18
N ILE A 127 14.05 -2.57 -10.05
CA ILE A 127 13.76 -3.79 -9.28
C ILE A 127 13.13 -4.78 -10.25
N THR A 128 13.76 -5.94 -10.47
CA THR A 128 13.21 -6.99 -11.34
C THR A 128 13.14 -8.34 -10.65
N THR A 129 12.04 -9.06 -10.82
CA THR A 129 11.92 -10.44 -10.35
C THR A 129 11.39 -11.37 -11.45
N ASN A 130 11.88 -12.61 -11.45
CA ASN A 130 11.49 -13.60 -12.45
C ASN A 130 11.02 -14.94 -11.85
N GLY A 131 11.42 -15.25 -10.62
CA GLY A 131 11.10 -16.53 -9.98
C GLY A 131 9.68 -16.62 -9.45
N LEU A 132 9.17 -17.84 -9.30
CA LEU A 132 7.93 -18.14 -8.57
C LEU A 132 7.99 -17.55 -7.15
N GLY A 133 6.93 -16.86 -6.73
CA GLY A 133 6.85 -16.27 -5.39
C GLY A 133 7.85 -15.13 -5.15
N ALA A 134 8.51 -14.61 -6.19
CA ALA A 134 9.51 -13.57 -6.06
C ALA A 134 8.86 -12.18 -6.06
N TYR A 135 8.38 -11.72 -4.91
CA TYR A 135 7.84 -10.36 -4.78
C TYR A 135 8.89 -9.30 -5.15
N GLY A 136 8.46 -8.17 -5.70
CA GLY A 136 9.35 -7.03 -5.90
C GLY A 136 9.83 -6.47 -4.57
N ILE A 137 8.88 -6.02 -3.76
CA ILE A 137 9.12 -5.45 -2.44
C ILE A 137 8.17 -6.10 -1.43
N PHE A 138 8.69 -6.52 -0.28
CA PHE A 138 7.89 -6.93 0.87
C PHE A 138 8.25 -6.03 2.07
N VAL A 139 7.24 -5.38 2.65
CA VAL A 139 7.39 -4.57 3.86
C VAL A 139 6.39 -5.06 4.90
N SER A 140 6.87 -5.36 6.12
CA SER A 140 6.01 -5.78 7.22
C SER A 140 6.42 -5.15 8.55
N GLY A 141 5.41 -4.74 9.33
CA GLY A 141 5.54 -4.09 10.63
C GLY A 141 5.34 -2.58 10.56
N GLY A 142 4.67 -2.02 11.57
CA GLY A 142 4.33 -0.59 11.64
C GLY A 142 5.52 0.37 11.75
N ASP A 143 6.73 -0.16 11.98
CA ASP A 143 7.99 0.57 12.01
C ASP A 143 8.84 0.35 10.75
N ALA A 144 8.43 -0.55 9.84
CA ALA A 144 9.13 -0.81 8.58
C ALA A 144 8.58 0.06 7.44
N SER A 145 9.47 0.46 6.52
CA SER A 145 9.07 1.34 5.43
C SER A 145 9.86 1.19 4.13
N PHE A 146 9.21 1.58 3.03
CA PHE A 146 9.85 1.78 1.74
C PHE A 146 9.45 3.13 1.13
N VAL A 147 10.42 3.87 0.62
CA VAL A 147 10.22 5.11 -0.14
C VAL A 147 10.93 4.98 -1.48
N GLY A 148 10.18 4.97 -2.58
CA GLY A 148 10.71 4.93 -3.94
C GLY A 148 10.41 6.23 -4.72
N ASP A 149 11.37 6.72 -5.49
CA ASP A 149 11.17 7.84 -6.42
C ASP A 149 11.89 7.58 -7.76
N GLY A 150 11.16 7.60 -8.87
CA GLY A 150 11.73 7.42 -10.20
C GLY A 150 12.27 6.01 -10.49
N THR A 151 11.85 5.01 -9.70
CA THR A 151 12.27 3.61 -9.83
C THR A 151 11.29 2.79 -10.68
N TYR A 152 11.81 1.86 -11.48
CA TYR A 152 11.01 0.87 -12.22
C TYR A 152 10.94 -0.45 -11.46
N LEU A 153 9.74 -0.96 -11.19
CA LEU A 153 9.53 -2.28 -10.58
C LEU A 153 8.80 -3.20 -11.55
N SER A 154 9.36 -4.39 -11.79
CA SER A 154 8.71 -5.40 -12.62
C SER A 154 8.87 -6.82 -12.08
N THR A 155 7.77 -7.57 -12.06
CA THR A 155 7.77 -8.98 -11.69
C THR A 155 7.20 -9.83 -12.82
N SER A 156 7.81 -10.97 -13.11
CA SER A 156 7.35 -11.88 -14.17
C SER A 156 7.07 -13.31 -13.70
N GLY A 157 7.50 -13.67 -12.49
CA GLY A 157 7.20 -14.99 -11.93
C GLY A 157 5.74 -15.11 -11.50
N ALA A 158 5.21 -16.33 -11.46
CA ALA A 158 3.87 -16.56 -10.91
C ALA A 158 3.83 -16.22 -9.41
N SER A 159 2.65 -15.85 -8.90
CA SER A 159 2.42 -15.48 -7.50
C SER A 159 3.43 -14.45 -6.98
N SER A 160 3.84 -13.49 -7.80
CA SER A 160 4.91 -12.53 -7.53
C SER A 160 4.37 -11.11 -7.53
N ALA A 161 3.73 -10.71 -6.43
CA ALA A 161 3.22 -9.36 -6.26
C ALA A 161 4.33 -8.31 -6.45
N GLY A 162 3.97 -7.15 -7.01
CA GLY A 162 4.90 -6.03 -7.13
C GLY A 162 5.35 -5.54 -5.77
N ILE A 163 4.38 -5.18 -4.93
CA ILE A 163 4.58 -4.74 -3.55
C ILE A 163 3.62 -5.49 -2.64
N ALA A 164 4.15 -6.10 -1.59
CA ALA A 164 3.38 -6.61 -0.47
C ALA A 164 3.59 -5.70 0.75
N ALA A 165 2.50 -5.10 1.25
CA ALA A 165 2.51 -4.23 2.43
C ALA A 165 1.65 -4.87 3.54
N VAL A 166 2.28 -5.19 4.66
CA VAL A 166 1.72 -6.09 5.68
C VAL A 166 1.85 -5.46 7.07
N ASP A 167 0.89 -5.73 7.96
CA ASP A 167 0.95 -5.44 9.41
C ASP A 167 1.40 -4.00 9.75
N GLY A 168 0.70 -3.01 9.21
CA GLY A 168 0.97 -1.59 9.48
C GLY A 168 2.13 -0.99 8.69
N ALA A 169 2.80 -1.75 7.82
CA ALA A 169 3.87 -1.26 6.96
C ALA A 169 3.49 0.02 6.19
N ALA A 170 4.47 0.90 5.99
CA ALA A 170 4.28 2.14 5.23
C ALA A 170 5.11 2.16 3.95
N VAL A 171 4.44 2.28 2.80
CA VAL A 171 5.08 2.38 1.48
C VAL A 171 4.69 3.68 0.79
N VAL A 172 5.68 4.41 0.28
CA VAL A 172 5.48 5.57 -0.60
C VAL A 172 6.24 5.31 -1.90
N PHE A 173 5.57 5.41 -3.05
CA PHE A 173 6.23 5.24 -4.34
C PHE A 173 5.79 6.33 -5.32
N SER A 174 6.76 7.10 -5.79
CA SER A 174 6.56 8.25 -6.68
C SER A 174 7.21 8.07 -8.05
N ASN A 175 6.58 8.65 -9.07
CA ASN A 175 7.14 8.90 -10.40
C ASN A 175 7.74 7.66 -11.10
N GLY A 176 7.16 6.49 -10.86
CA GLY A 176 7.68 5.20 -11.31
C GLY A 176 6.64 4.35 -12.04
N THR A 177 6.98 3.08 -12.22
CA THR A 177 6.07 2.07 -12.78
C THR A 177 6.15 0.79 -11.97
N ILE A 178 4.99 0.16 -11.74
CA ILE A 178 4.88 -1.21 -11.24
C ILE A 178 4.21 -2.05 -12.33
N ALA A 179 4.92 -3.06 -12.83
CA ALA A 179 4.43 -3.93 -13.89
C ALA A 179 4.55 -5.41 -13.47
N THR A 180 3.42 -6.12 -13.43
CA THR A 180 3.37 -7.54 -13.06
C THR A 180 2.83 -8.39 -14.21
N GLU A 181 3.64 -9.32 -14.68
CA GLU A 181 3.33 -10.15 -15.86
C GLU A 181 2.98 -11.59 -15.50
N GLY A 182 3.31 -12.02 -14.27
CA GLY A 182 3.02 -13.35 -13.77
C GLY A 182 1.55 -13.59 -13.47
N GLU A 183 1.13 -14.86 -13.49
CA GLU A 183 -0.18 -15.26 -12.98
C GLU A 183 -0.30 -14.95 -11.48
N ASN A 184 -1.50 -14.65 -11.00
CA ASN A 184 -1.77 -14.39 -9.57
C ASN A 184 -0.85 -13.31 -8.94
N SER A 185 -0.43 -12.32 -9.72
CA SER A 185 0.60 -11.35 -9.34
C SER A 185 0.04 -9.92 -9.40
N PRO A 186 -0.63 -9.42 -8.34
CA PRO A 186 -1.15 -8.05 -8.32
C PRO A 186 0.01 -7.04 -8.26
N CYS A 187 -0.22 -5.81 -8.69
CA CYS A 187 0.77 -4.74 -8.45
C CYS A 187 0.92 -4.49 -6.95
N LEU A 188 -0.20 -4.45 -6.22
CA LEU A 188 -0.24 -4.28 -4.76
C LEU A 188 -0.97 -5.46 -4.10
N LEU A 189 -0.31 -6.09 -3.13
CA LEU A 189 -0.89 -7.05 -2.18
C LEU A 189 -0.94 -6.39 -0.79
N LEU A 190 -2.13 -6.15 -0.27
CA LEU A 190 -2.33 -5.37 0.95
C LEU A 190 -2.92 -6.23 2.08
N SER A 191 -2.12 -6.48 3.11
CA SER A 191 -2.51 -7.26 4.29
C SER A 191 -2.38 -6.44 5.56
N GLY A 192 -3.19 -5.38 5.69
CA GLY A 192 -3.14 -4.45 6.82
C GLY A 192 -2.06 -3.38 6.73
N GLY A 193 -1.39 -3.25 5.57
CA GLY A 193 -0.41 -2.20 5.29
C GLY A 193 -1.00 -0.95 4.62
N GLY A 194 -0.21 0.13 4.62
CA GLY A 194 -0.52 1.40 3.97
C GLY A 194 0.39 1.66 2.76
N VAL A 195 -0.19 2.00 1.61
CA VAL A 195 0.54 2.37 0.40
C VAL A 195 0.08 3.73 -0.11
N THR A 196 1.04 4.59 -0.46
CA THR A 196 0.83 5.86 -1.17
C THR A 196 1.51 5.80 -2.52
N LEU A 197 0.76 6.02 -3.59
CA LEU A 197 1.27 6.07 -4.96
C LEU A 197 1.12 7.48 -5.54
N VAL A 198 2.23 8.06 -6.01
CA VAL A 198 2.28 9.43 -6.55
C VAL A 198 2.75 9.38 -8.00
N ASN A 199 1.90 9.82 -8.94
CA ASN A 199 2.19 9.80 -10.38
C ASN A 199 2.71 8.44 -10.88
N MET A 200 2.11 7.35 -10.39
CA MET A 200 2.54 5.98 -10.72
C MET A 200 1.79 5.44 -11.93
N LYS A 201 2.48 4.61 -12.72
CA LYS A 201 1.84 3.76 -13.74
C LYS A 201 1.79 2.31 -13.24
N LEU A 202 0.61 1.71 -13.24
CA LEU A 202 0.40 0.32 -12.82
C LEU A 202 -0.06 -0.53 -14.01
N SER A 203 0.41 -1.76 -14.08
CA SER A 203 -0.03 -2.75 -15.06
C SER A 203 0.07 -4.15 -14.48
N ALA A 204 -1.03 -4.90 -14.47
CA ALA A 204 -1.05 -6.31 -14.10
C ALA A 204 -1.72 -7.09 -15.22
N LYS A 205 -1.08 -8.16 -15.69
CA LYS A 205 -1.54 -8.90 -16.89
C LYS A 205 -2.74 -9.80 -16.63
N SER A 206 -2.74 -10.51 -15.49
CA SER A 206 -3.61 -11.67 -15.27
C SER A 206 -4.53 -11.52 -14.05
N VAL A 207 -4.49 -10.39 -13.36
CA VAL A 207 -5.17 -10.15 -12.08
C VAL A 207 -5.50 -8.66 -11.88
N PRO A 208 -6.35 -8.29 -10.90
CA PRO A 208 -6.50 -6.91 -10.48
C PRO A 208 -5.16 -6.23 -10.14
N LEU A 209 -5.11 -4.92 -10.33
CA LEU A 209 -3.96 -4.10 -9.94
C LEU A 209 -3.72 -4.16 -8.43
N VAL A 210 -4.79 -4.21 -7.63
CA VAL A 210 -4.74 -4.18 -6.18
C VAL A 210 -5.58 -5.32 -5.63
N TYR A 211 -5.01 -6.08 -4.70
CA TYR A 211 -5.69 -7.17 -4.01
C TYR A 211 -5.43 -7.08 -2.50
N ALA A 212 -6.49 -7.14 -1.71
CA ALA A 212 -6.45 -7.10 -0.26
C ALA A 212 -7.05 -8.39 0.32
N PRO A 213 -6.23 -9.41 0.65
CA PRO A 213 -6.71 -10.69 1.17
C PRO A 213 -7.12 -10.63 2.66
N SER A 214 -6.52 -9.72 3.44
CA SER A 214 -6.74 -9.64 4.88
C SER A 214 -6.41 -8.25 5.45
N GLY A 215 -6.85 -8.01 6.68
CA GLY A 215 -6.46 -6.84 7.47
C GLY A 215 -7.05 -5.52 6.98
N ASP A 216 -6.79 -4.47 7.76
CA ASP A 216 -7.29 -3.12 7.49
C ASP A 216 -6.25 -2.32 6.72
N SER A 217 -6.43 -2.25 5.41
CA SER A 217 -5.45 -1.67 4.50
C SER A 217 -5.79 -0.23 4.14
N ARG A 218 -4.77 0.55 3.79
CA ARG A 218 -4.93 1.93 3.28
C ARG A 218 -4.22 2.10 1.95
N LEU A 219 -4.91 2.71 0.99
CA LEU A 219 -4.34 3.08 -0.30
C LEU A 219 -4.63 4.55 -0.58
N MET A 220 -3.59 5.35 -0.74
CA MET A 220 -3.69 6.74 -1.19
C MET A 220 -3.11 6.87 -2.59
N LEU A 221 -3.87 7.48 -3.49
CA LEU A 221 -3.46 7.80 -4.85
C LEU A 221 -3.34 9.30 -5.01
N GLU A 222 -2.22 9.74 -5.55
CA GLU A 222 -1.99 11.13 -5.97
C GLU A 222 -1.58 11.15 -7.45
N GLY A 223 -2.35 11.83 -8.30
CA GLY A 223 -2.09 11.84 -9.75
C GLY A 223 -2.01 10.43 -10.38
N THR A 224 -2.64 9.43 -9.77
CA THR A 224 -2.53 8.02 -10.14
C THR A 224 -3.90 7.46 -10.50
N ALA A 225 -3.96 6.63 -11.55
CA ALA A 225 -5.19 6.04 -12.05
C ALA A 225 -5.27 4.54 -11.73
N LEU A 226 -6.41 4.08 -11.25
CA LEU A 226 -6.80 2.67 -11.22
C LEU A 226 -7.89 2.43 -12.28
N SER A 227 -7.58 1.56 -13.24
CA SER A 227 -8.50 1.20 -14.33
C SER A 227 -9.54 0.14 -13.94
N ALA A 228 -9.47 -0.37 -12.71
CA ALA A 228 -10.42 -1.30 -12.12
C ALA A 228 -10.38 -1.13 -10.59
N ALA A 229 -11.49 -1.46 -9.91
CA ALA A 229 -11.55 -1.43 -8.47
C ALA A 229 -10.62 -2.49 -7.83
N PRO A 230 -9.98 -2.18 -6.69
CA PRO A 230 -9.33 -3.18 -5.85
C PRO A 230 -10.26 -4.35 -5.49
N VAL A 231 -9.72 -5.57 -5.49
CA VAL A 231 -10.41 -6.75 -4.97
C VAL A 231 -10.12 -6.88 -3.48
N ILE A 232 -11.16 -7.03 -2.66
CA ILE A 232 -11.08 -7.04 -1.20
C ILE A 232 -11.80 -8.28 -0.68
N ASP A 233 -11.08 -9.15 0.02
CA ASP A 233 -11.61 -10.43 0.52
C ASP A 233 -12.33 -10.32 1.87
N GLU A 234 -12.90 -11.44 2.31
CA GLU A 234 -13.80 -11.49 3.45
C GLU A 234 -13.18 -11.13 4.82
N PHE A 235 -11.86 -11.13 4.90
CA PHE A 235 -11.11 -10.78 6.11
C PHE A 235 -10.38 -9.44 5.99
N ALA A 236 -10.68 -8.67 4.95
CA ALA A 236 -10.05 -7.40 4.66
C ALA A 236 -11.04 -6.22 4.68
N THR A 237 -10.48 -5.05 4.97
CA THR A 237 -11.07 -3.75 4.63
C THR A 237 -10.06 -2.88 3.91
N LEU A 238 -10.54 -1.92 3.10
CA LEU A 238 -9.69 -0.97 2.38
C LEU A 238 -10.24 0.44 2.52
N TRP A 239 -9.41 1.35 2.99
CA TRP A 239 -9.63 2.78 2.81
C TRP A 239 -8.88 3.28 1.57
N LEU A 240 -9.63 3.70 0.55
CA LEU A 240 -9.11 4.30 -0.68
C LEU A 240 -9.26 5.83 -0.65
N GLU A 241 -8.16 6.53 -0.81
CA GLU A 241 -8.12 8.00 -0.91
C GLU A 241 -7.61 8.42 -2.29
N LEU A 242 -8.41 9.23 -3.00
CA LEU A 242 -8.10 9.77 -4.31
C LEU A 242 -7.83 11.27 -4.20
N LYS A 243 -6.59 11.67 -4.50
CA LYS A 243 -6.10 13.05 -4.45
C LYS A 243 -5.42 13.46 -5.75
N ASN A 244 -5.27 14.77 -5.94
CA ASN A 244 -4.43 15.37 -6.97
C ASN A 244 -4.78 14.84 -8.37
N ALA A 245 -6.07 14.89 -8.73
CA ALA A 245 -6.58 14.40 -10.02
C ALA A 245 -6.36 12.89 -10.25
N SER A 246 -6.45 12.09 -9.19
CA SER A 246 -6.48 10.63 -9.31
C SER A 246 -7.81 10.15 -9.88
N SER A 247 -7.82 8.94 -10.43
CA SER A 247 -9.04 8.38 -11.02
C SER A 247 -9.24 6.91 -10.67
N LEU A 248 -10.49 6.54 -10.37
CA LEU A 248 -10.93 5.16 -10.22
C LEU A 248 -12.01 4.83 -11.27
N ILE A 249 -11.86 3.68 -11.93
CA ILE A 249 -12.92 3.01 -12.66
C ILE A 249 -13.26 1.71 -11.92
N GLY A 250 -14.54 1.42 -11.74
CA GLY A 250 -15.01 0.18 -11.09
C GLY A 250 -15.81 0.45 -9.83
N THR A 251 -16.39 -0.58 -9.23
CA THR A 251 -17.15 -0.46 -7.98
C THR A 251 -16.71 -1.46 -6.90
N PHE A 252 -17.25 -1.27 -5.69
CA PHE A 252 -16.98 -2.11 -4.53
C PHE A 252 -18.26 -2.77 -4.04
N GLY A 253 -18.17 -4.05 -3.66
CA GLY A 253 -19.23 -4.77 -2.97
C GLY A 253 -20.53 -4.98 -3.76
N GLU A 254 -21.38 -5.84 -3.22
CA GLU A 254 -22.74 -6.09 -3.75
C GLU A 254 -23.83 -5.82 -2.69
N SER A 255 -23.43 -5.67 -1.42
CA SER A 255 -24.30 -5.35 -0.29
C SER A 255 -23.49 -4.79 0.88
N LEU A 256 -24.20 -4.37 1.94
CA LEU A 256 -23.58 -4.18 3.25
C LEU A 256 -23.47 -5.51 4.03
N PRO A 257 -22.51 -5.63 4.98
CA PRO A 257 -21.47 -4.65 5.28
C PRO A 257 -20.42 -4.56 4.16
N ALA A 258 -20.19 -3.34 3.69
CA ALA A 258 -19.17 -3.08 2.69
C ALA A 258 -17.78 -3.16 3.30
N ARG A 259 -16.78 -3.39 2.45
CA ARG A 259 -15.37 -3.55 2.84
C ARG A 259 -14.49 -2.39 2.41
N ALA A 260 -15.02 -1.52 1.55
CA ALA A 260 -14.34 -0.36 1.05
C ALA A 260 -14.88 0.91 1.70
N SER A 261 -13.98 1.83 2.02
CA SER A 261 -14.28 3.23 2.28
C SER A 261 -13.58 4.07 1.23
N VAL A 262 -14.27 5.07 0.67
CA VAL A 262 -13.74 5.88 -0.43
C VAL A 262 -13.80 7.36 -0.06
N SER A 263 -12.69 8.05 -0.28
CA SER A 263 -12.58 9.50 -0.13
C SER A 263 -11.99 10.13 -1.40
N LEU A 264 -12.56 11.24 -1.85
CA LEU A 264 -12.10 11.97 -3.03
C LEU A 264 -11.91 13.46 -2.74
N ASP A 265 -10.82 14.03 -3.25
CA ASP A 265 -10.75 15.47 -3.46
C ASP A 265 -11.60 15.91 -4.66
N ALA A 266 -11.83 17.22 -4.80
CA ALA A 266 -12.70 17.77 -5.84
C ALA A 266 -12.12 17.64 -7.26
N ALA A 267 -10.84 17.32 -7.40
CA ALA A 267 -10.18 17.16 -8.70
C ALA A 267 -10.18 15.70 -9.18
N SER A 268 -10.30 14.74 -8.26
CA SER A 268 -10.24 13.31 -8.52
C SER A 268 -11.59 12.76 -8.93
N THR A 269 -11.59 11.73 -9.79
CA THR A 269 -12.83 11.21 -10.40
C THR A 269 -13.09 9.75 -10.06
N TRP A 270 -14.36 9.39 -9.92
CA TRP A 270 -14.79 7.98 -9.83
C TRP A 270 -15.85 7.67 -10.88
N THR A 271 -15.56 6.71 -11.75
CA THR A 271 -16.49 6.20 -12.76
C THR A 271 -17.02 4.83 -12.34
N LEU A 272 -18.35 4.73 -12.20
CA LEU A 272 -19.04 3.50 -11.83
C LEU A 272 -19.34 2.64 -13.07
N ASP A 273 -19.23 1.33 -12.91
CA ASP A 273 -19.61 0.31 -13.89
C ASP A 273 -20.68 -0.68 -13.37
N ALA A 274 -21.06 -0.56 -12.11
CA ALA A 274 -22.17 -1.24 -11.44
C ALA A 274 -22.64 -0.40 -10.25
N ASP A 275 -23.62 -0.87 -9.49
CA ASP A 275 -23.91 -0.29 -8.17
C ASP A 275 -22.73 -0.53 -7.21
N ALA A 276 -22.46 0.43 -6.33
CA ALA A 276 -21.36 0.37 -5.36
C ALA A 276 -21.91 0.37 -3.93
N TYR A 277 -21.28 -0.40 -3.06
CA TYR A 277 -21.55 -0.47 -1.63
C TYR A 277 -20.25 -0.12 -0.89
N VAL A 278 -20.27 0.97 -0.14
CA VAL A 278 -19.14 1.45 0.66
C VAL A 278 -19.55 1.67 2.10
N THR A 279 -18.61 1.52 3.03
CA THR A 279 -18.86 1.85 4.44
C THR A 279 -18.90 3.36 4.59
N VAL A 280 -17.82 4.03 4.20
CA VAL A 280 -17.70 5.49 4.22
C VAL A 280 -17.57 6.03 2.79
N PHE A 281 -18.30 7.11 2.51
CA PHE A 281 -18.16 7.90 1.29
C PHE A 281 -17.93 9.37 1.64
N LEU A 282 -16.73 9.88 1.33
CA LEU A 282 -16.39 11.28 1.48
C LEU A 282 -16.07 11.90 0.12
N ASN A 283 -16.73 13.00 -0.21
CA ASN A 283 -16.44 13.74 -1.43
C ASN A 283 -16.27 15.22 -1.13
N ALA A 284 -15.10 15.77 -1.45
CA ALA A 284 -14.85 17.20 -1.28
C ALA A 284 -15.61 18.05 -2.31
N ASP A 285 -15.98 17.49 -3.46
CA ASP A 285 -16.89 18.15 -4.39
C ASP A 285 -18.34 17.98 -3.93
N THR A 286 -18.88 19.03 -3.31
CA THR A 286 -20.25 19.06 -2.79
C THR A 286 -21.34 18.94 -3.87
N THR A 287 -20.98 19.07 -5.15
CA THR A 287 -21.90 18.91 -6.29
C THR A 287 -21.86 17.49 -6.86
N ASN A 288 -20.92 16.65 -6.41
CA ASN A 288 -20.62 15.34 -6.96
C ASN A 288 -20.31 15.35 -8.47
N ALA A 289 -19.91 16.48 -9.05
CA ALA A 289 -19.61 16.61 -10.49
C ALA A 289 -18.42 15.73 -10.91
N ASN A 290 -17.56 15.36 -9.97
CA ASN A 290 -16.46 14.43 -10.14
C ASN A 290 -16.85 12.93 -10.12
N ILE A 291 -18.13 12.60 -9.93
CA ILE A 291 -18.66 11.24 -10.02
C ILE A 291 -19.32 11.03 -11.38
N VAL A 292 -18.89 9.99 -12.10
CA VAL A 292 -19.49 9.53 -13.35
C VAL A 292 -20.30 8.27 -13.05
N SER A 293 -21.59 8.43 -12.74
CA SER A 293 -22.38 7.34 -12.18
C SER A 293 -22.85 6.31 -13.22
N ASN A 294 -22.91 6.67 -14.50
CA ASN A 294 -23.42 5.79 -15.57
C ASN A 294 -24.80 5.15 -15.28
N GLY A 295 -25.65 5.82 -14.51
CA GLY A 295 -26.96 5.32 -14.09
C GLY A 295 -26.94 4.45 -12.83
N TYR A 296 -25.76 4.11 -12.32
CA TYR A 296 -25.56 3.33 -11.09
C TYR A 296 -25.50 4.19 -9.84
N SER A 297 -25.82 3.56 -8.71
CA SER A 297 -25.90 4.21 -7.40
C SER A 297 -24.73 3.83 -6.49
N ILE A 298 -24.42 4.73 -5.54
CA ILE A 298 -23.48 4.48 -4.45
C ILE A 298 -24.30 4.36 -3.17
N TYR A 299 -24.26 3.20 -2.53
CA TYR A 299 -24.88 2.94 -1.25
C TYR A 299 -23.83 3.09 -0.14
N TYR A 300 -24.17 3.83 0.91
CA TYR A 300 -23.27 4.07 2.04
C TYR A 300 -23.93 3.74 3.38
N ASP A 301 -23.14 3.37 4.38
CA ASP A 301 -23.64 3.17 5.75
C ASP A 301 -23.94 4.52 6.42
N SER A 302 -25.22 4.82 6.61
CA SER A 302 -25.65 6.09 7.24
C SER A 302 -25.35 6.17 8.75
N ASN A 303 -25.00 5.04 9.39
CA ASN A 303 -24.60 5.01 10.79
C ASN A 303 -23.10 5.25 10.99
N ALA A 304 -22.29 5.19 9.93
CA ALA A 304 -20.86 5.48 10.02
C ALA A 304 -20.65 6.98 10.38
N PRO A 305 -19.92 7.30 11.46
CA PRO A 305 -19.76 8.68 11.94
C PRO A 305 -19.22 9.65 10.89
N GLU A 306 -18.34 9.17 10.01
CA GLU A 306 -17.74 9.93 8.92
C GLU A 306 -18.79 10.38 7.89
N ASN A 307 -19.91 9.67 7.76
CA ASN A 307 -21.00 10.00 6.84
C ASN A 307 -22.04 10.95 7.47
N GLU A 308 -21.86 11.41 8.71
CA GLU A 308 -22.79 12.36 9.38
C GLU A 308 -23.11 13.60 8.52
N PRO A 309 -22.15 14.21 7.79
CA PRO A 309 -22.45 15.36 6.92
C PRO A 309 -23.43 15.07 5.78
N LEU A 310 -23.64 13.80 5.40
CA LEU A 310 -24.62 13.39 4.39
C LEU A 310 -26.05 13.32 4.96
N GLY A 311 -26.22 13.45 6.28
CA GLY A 311 -27.53 13.54 6.94
C GLY A 311 -28.48 12.37 6.68
N GLY A 312 -27.96 11.21 6.29
CA GLY A 312 -28.77 10.06 5.87
C GLY A 312 -29.74 10.37 4.73
N GLN A 313 -29.36 11.24 3.78
CA GLN A 313 -30.21 11.64 2.65
C GLN A 313 -29.73 11.05 1.33
N SER A 314 -30.65 10.93 0.36
CA SER A 314 -30.30 10.58 -1.01
C SER A 314 -29.93 11.82 -1.84
N TYR A 315 -28.88 11.71 -2.64
CA TYR A 315 -28.43 12.77 -3.55
C TYR A 315 -28.34 12.25 -4.98
N ALA A 316 -28.80 13.04 -5.97
CA ALA A 316 -28.62 12.68 -7.37
C ALA A 316 -27.12 12.75 -7.75
N LEU A 317 -26.66 11.77 -8.51
CA LEU A 317 -25.30 11.74 -9.07
C LEU A 317 -25.34 12.07 -10.57
N PRO A 318 -24.33 12.79 -11.10
CA PRO A 318 -24.19 12.95 -12.54
C PRO A 318 -24.10 11.59 -13.23
N GLY A 319 -24.87 11.42 -14.32
CA GLY A 319 -25.00 10.13 -15.00
C GLY A 319 -26.29 9.37 -14.68
N GLY A 320 -27.08 9.83 -13.70
CA GLY A 320 -28.48 9.39 -13.50
C GLY A 320 -28.73 8.43 -12.33
N GLY A 321 -27.69 8.04 -11.60
CA GLY A 321 -27.84 7.28 -10.36
C GLY A 321 -27.92 8.17 -9.12
N TYR A 322 -27.81 7.55 -7.94
CA TYR A 322 -27.97 8.23 -6.65
C TYR A 322 -26.89 7.82 -5.64
N LEU A 323 -26.51 8.75 -4.77
CA LEU A 323 -25.91 8.42 -3.48
C LEU A 323 -27.05 8.11 -2.52
N VAL A 324 -27.07 6.92 -1.93
CA VAL A 324 -28.21 6.37 -1.19
C VAL A 324 -27.77 5.87 0.19
N PRO A 325 -28.42 6.33 1.28
CA PRO A 325 -28.15 5.83 2.62
C PRO A 325 -28.73 4.42 2.79
N LEU A 326 -27.98 3.55 3.45
CA LEU A 326 -28.46 2.30 4.03
C LEU A 326 -28.31 2.36 5.56
N ILE A 327 -29.22 1.67 6.27
CA ILE A 327 -29.29 1.59 7.73
C ILE A 327 -28.79 0.22 8.18
#